data_AF-A0A953H8M4-F1
#
_entry.id   AF-A0A953H8M4-F1
#
_cell.length_a   1.000
_cell.length_b   1.000
_cell.length_c   1.000
_cell.angle_alpha   90.00
_cell.angle_beta   90.00
_cell.angle_gamma   90.00
#
_symmetry.space_group_name_H-M   'P 1'
#
loop_
_entity.id
_entity.type
_entity.pdbx_description
1 polymer ?
#
loop_
_entity_poly.entity_id
_entity_poly.type
_entity_poly.pdbx_seq_one_letter_code
_entity_poly.pdbx_strand_id
1 'polypeptide(L)'
;MTLAPSAWHIERTVKAALMTWAVILALPAISGAQMLTGFNLSGTSFTYAVPGETTITGILKKPAGNGPFPAIIISHGKGANLAGFTEAKANEMVQWGYVCIGLRYTHAVDDPDFSNISMDGARPENLRRANAMVQILKSLPYVRGNRIYAYGNSMGAFVTIGLCGQTTDEIRAAAITAGGIIPDGDAASPDVAEASGIRSPFLMLHGENDTTVNPGQSLLLKQTLDGLGVENQRITYPGVDHNLHVTEAAEVYSQIQTWFANHAAMAPLSLPSPDRPHGLYVLDSFAGTPYSGGTLRDANIRSYPWVRGYALRVPWSSLETSPDVFDFTIIDNILAKLPAGQKLSLILVPFEPSYVAAHAGVSTWSDLDAQGNPILRAVPWDPYLRERRRLFLHALASHQTTGTALRDQPAMDVINPYLPGGFTGIRDPNTSSLATLPGYTRTQLVAAVEDELRTLTTEFPSQYVQIGFWKVADSNHSPEAWTEIRDTLLAEFNGVLWPRVGFFMENLAASRPSVGGNPVTGYPNTTFAEPMFSAQNSTWNAFQALTSWKAPFTGPDKVANATPADGIHYGLGTFGARYYELYVSDVDHAPYQPALQAAADSLEPPLASVAHWARY
;
A
#
# COMPACT_ATOMS: atom_id res chain seq x y z
N MET A 1 1.51 -57.25 55.72
CA MET A 1 1.16 -57.98 54.48
C MET A 1 1.12 -56.93 53.37
N THR A 2 2.23 -56.50 52.72
CA THR A 2 3.21 -57.28 51.91
C THR A 2 2.46 -58.20 50.93
N LEU A 3 2.60 -58.19 49.59
CA LEU A 3 3.62 -57.75 48.63
C LEU A 3 2.99 -57.76 47.21
N ALA A 4 3.47 -56.95 46.27
CA ALA A 4 3.74 -57.41 44.88
C ALA A 4 5.20 -57.93 44.87
N PRO A 5 5.70 -58.87 44.02
CA PRO A 5 5.76 -58.74 42.54
C PRO A 5 6.05 -60.05 41.71
N SER A 6 6.48 -59.88 40.44
CA SER A 6 7.36 -60.76 39.58
C SER A 6 6.71 -61.90 38.78
N ALA A 7 7.13 -62.26 37.55
CA ALA A 7 8.48 -62.38 36.97
C ALA A 7 8.48 -62.20 35.41
N TRP A 8 9.35 -61.38 34.80
CA TRP A 8 10.68 -61.65 34.18
C TRP A 8 10.67 -62.61 32.96
N HIS A 9 10.84 -62.14 31.70
CA HIS A 9 12.08 -61.87 30.93
C HIS A 9 12.94 -63.10 30.60
N ILE A 10 13.23 -63.30 29.29
CA ILE A 10 14.53 -63.76 28.74
C ILE A 10 14.59 -63.42 27.23
N GLU A 11 15.66 -62.71 26.85
CA GLU A 11 16.15 -62.43 25.50
C GLU A 11 16.84 -63.65 24.85
N ARG A 12 16.88 -63.66 23.51
CA ARG A 12 17.98 -64.14 22.60
C ARG A 12 17.40 -64.31 21.17
N THR A 13 17.98 -63.97 20.02
CA THR A 13 19.31 -63.48 19.56
C THR A 13 19.09 -63.10 18.06
N VAL A 14 19.41 -61.89 17.59
CA VAL A 14 20.60 -61.51 16.77
C VAL A 14 20.56 -61.82 15.24
N LYS A 15 20.74 -60.72 14.47
CA LYS A 15 21.39 -60.51 13.14
C LYS A 15 20.57 -60.50 11.83
N ALA A 16 20.38 -59.26 11.37
CA ALA A 16 20.89 -58.67 10.13
C ALA A 16 20.24 -59.02 8.78
N ALA A 17 19.49 -58.05 8.25
CA ALA A 17 19.54 -57.67 6.84
C ALA A 17 19.31 -56.15 6.72
N LEU A 18 20.36 -55.43 6.33
CA LEU A 18 20.33 -54.04 5.91
C LEU A 18 19.62 -53.96 4.54
N MET A 19 18.48 -53.30 4.48
CA MET A 19 17.96 -52.72 3.23
C MET A 19 17.54 -51.28 3.53
N THR A 20 18.45 -50.37 3.21
CA THR A 20 18.24 -48.94 3.04
C THR A 20 17.11 -48.70 2.05
N TRP A 21 15.94 -48.30 2.56
CA TRP A 21 14.99 -47.51 1.79
C TRP A 21 15.21 -46.06 2.14
N ALA A 22 15.78 -45.33 1.19
CA ALA A 22 15.89 -43.88 1.23
C ALA A 22 14.49 -43.29 1.33
N VAL A 23 14.19 -42.64 2.45
CA VAL A 23 13.06 -41.72 2.54
C VAL A 23 13.44 -40.53 1.67
N ILE A 24 12.92 -40.48 0.44
CA ILE A 24 12.84 -39.24 -0.32
C ILE A 24 11.89 -38.35 0.47
N LEU A 25 12.47 -37.43 1.25
CA LEU A 25 11.79 -36.23 1.72
C LEU A 25 11.34 -35.47 0.47
N ALA A 26 10.12 -35.76 0.00
CA ALA A 26 9.39 -34.82 -0.83
C ALA A 26 9.04 -33.64 0.07
N LEU A 27 9.99 -32.71 0.20
CA LEU A 27 9.67 -31.33 0.56
C LEU A 27 8.51 -30.91 -0.34
N PRO A 28 7.44 -30.28 0.18
CA PRO A 28 6.51 -29.62 -0.72
C PRO A 28 7.35 -28.65 -1.53
N ALA A 29 7.41 -28.88 -2.85
CA ALA A 29 7.96 -27.89 -3.75
C ALA A 29 7.18 -26.62 -3.43
N ILE A 30 7.87 -25.61 -2.90
CA ILE A 30 7.36 -24.25 -2.88
C ILE A 30 6.90 -24.04 -4.31
N SER A 31 5.59 -23.99 -4.53
CA SER A 31 5.01 -23.66 -5.82
C SER A 31 5.64 -22.32 -6.18
N GLY A 32 6.62 -22.37 -7.09
CA GLY A 32 7.43 -21.22 -7.43
C GLY A 32 6.47 -20.12 -7.84
N ALA A 33 6.71 -18.91 -7.32
CA ALA A 33 6.17 -17.71 -7.92
C ALA A 33 6.30 -17.89 -9.44
N GLN A 34 5.17 -17.89 -10.15
CA GLN A 34 5.16 -18.19 -11.57
C GLN A 34 6.01 -17.09 -12.24
N MET A 35 7.28 -17.43 -12.51
CA MET A 35 8.22 -16.52 -13.16
C MET A 35 7.57 -16.05 -14.45
N LEU A 36 7.76 -14.78 -14.78
CA LEU A 36 7.24 -14.16 -15.99
C LEU A 36 7.33 -15.12 -17.17
N THR A 37 6.20 -15.37 -17.84
CA THR A 37 6.14 -16.37 -18.92
C THR A 37 7.17 -16.01 -19.99
N GLY A 38 8.07 -16.95 -20.32
CA GLY A 38 9.16 -16.71 -21.27
C GLY A 38 10.45 -16.16 -20.67
N PHE A 39 10.53 -15.94 -19.34
CA PHE A 39 11.77 -15.60 -18.63
C PHE A 39 12.51 -16.86 -18.17
N ASN A 40 13.77 -16.99 -18.57
CA ASN A 40 14.64 -18.09 -18.16
C ASN A 40 15.95 -17.55 -17.61
N LEU A 41 16.28 -17.92 -16.37
CA LEU A 41 17.54 -17.58 -15.71
C LEU A 41 18.42 -18.83 -15.58
N SER A 42 19.65 -18.76 -16.10
CA SER A 42 20.66 -19.80 -16.01
C SER A 42 21.95 -19.21 -15.44
N GLY A 43 22.24 -19.53 -14.17
CA GLY A 43 23.30 -18.85 -13.43
C GLY A 43 23.01 -17.36 -13.30
N THR A 44 23.91 -16.51 -13.81
CA THR A 44 23.73 -15.06 -13.87
C THR A 44 23.20 -14.57 -15.21
N SER A 45 23.06 -15.43 -16.22
CA SER A 45 22.57 -15.07 -17.54
C SER A 45 21.07 -15.32 -17.64
N PHE A 46 20.32 -14.40 -18.25
CA PHE A 46 18.89 -14.60 -18.50
C PHE A 46 18.54 -14.41 -19.99
N THR A 47 17.45 -15.06 -20.39
CA THR A 47 16.74 -14.79 -21.64
C THR A 47 15.29 -14.44 -21.33
N TYR A 48 14.69 -13.55 -22.13
CA TYR A 48 13.28 -13.20 -21.99
C TYR A 48 12.64 -12.96 -23.35
N ALA A 49 11.51 -13.63 -23.61
CA ALA A 49 10.71 -13.41 -24.81
C ALA A 49 9.85 -12.15 -24.64
N VAL A 50 10.34 -11.00 -25.08
CA VAL A 50 9.57 -9.75 -25.08
C VAL A 50 8.46 -9.84 -26.14
N PRO A 51 7.18 -9.59 -25.81
CA PRO A 51 6.11 -9.60 -26.80
C PRO A 51 6.39 -8.64 -27.96
N GLY A 52 6.35 -9.17 -29.20
CA GLY A 52 6.59 -8.39 -30.41
C GLY A 52 8.06 -8.13 -30.76
N GLU A 53 9.01 -8.76 -30.06
CA GLU A 53 10.44 -8.57 -30.28
C GLU A 53 11.21 -9.89 -30.28
N THR A 54 12.49 -9.85 -30.64
CA THR A 54 13.40 -10.97 -30.48
C THR A 54 13.65 -11.26 -29.01
N THR A 55 13.93 -12.52 -28.68
CA THR A 55 14.30 -12.92 -27.32
C THR A 55 15.53 -12.12 -26.86
N ILE A 56 15.35 -11.31 -25.82
CA ILE A 56 16.44 -10.53 -25.25
C ILE A 56 17.33 -11.41 -24.38
N THR A 57 18.62 -11.09 -24.33
CA THR A 57 19.60 -11.74 -23.45
C THR A 57 20.21 -10.69 -22.53
N GLY A 58 20.42 -11.06 -21.27
CA GLY A 58 21.01 -10.18 -20.29
C GLY A 58 21.65 -10.92 -19.13
N ILE A 59 22.04 -10.14 -18.13
CA ILE A 59 22.59 -10.63 -16.88
C ILE A 59 21.75 -10.15 -15.70
N LEU A 60 21.65 -11.00 -14.68
CA LEU A 60 21.00 -10.72 -13.41
C LEU A 60 21.93 -11.23 -12.30
N LYS A 61 22.40 -10.31 -11.45
CA LYS A 61 23.22 -10.62 -10.27
C LYS A 61 22.48 -10.20 -9.02
N LYS A 62 22.61 -10.99 -7.95
CA LYS A 62 22.01 -10.66 -6.65
C LYS A 62 23.04 -10.76 -5.52
N PRO A 63 22.87 -10.00 -4.43
CA PRO A 63 23.69 -10.17 -3.24
C PRO A 63 23.48 -11.55 -2.60
N ALA A 64 24.40 -11.92 -1.71
CA ALA A 64 24.22 -13.08 -0.84
C ALA A 64 23.02 -12.86 0.10
N GLY A 65 22.29 -13.94 0.43
CA GLY A 65 21.08 -13.90 1.26
C GLY A 65 19.77 -13.99 0.48
N ASN A 66 18.67 -13.92 1.23
CA ASN A 66 17.32 -14.24 0.74
C ASN A 66 16.54 -13.02 0.22
N GLY A 67 17.00 -11.79 0.46
CA GLY A 67 16.29 -10.56 0.09
C GLY A 67 15.13 -10.23 1.06
N PRO A 68 14.15 -9.41 0.65
CA PRO A 68 14.09 -8.74 -0.66
C PRO A 68 15.09 -7.57 -0.72
N PHE A 69 15.82 -7.46 -1.82
CA PHE A 69 16.83 -6.43 -2.07
C PHE A 69 16.27 -5.29 -2.93
N PRO A 70 16.75 -4.04 -2.80
CA PRO A 70 16.57 -3.06 -3.87
C PRO A 70 17.25 -3.55 -5.16
N ALA A 71 16.91 -2.97 -6.31
CA ALA A 71 17.46 -3.38 -7.59
C ALA A 71 17.95 -2.20 -8.45
N ILE A 72 18.95 -2.42 -9.30
CA ILE A 72 19.47 -1.45 -10.26
C ILE A 72 19.36 -2.03 -11.67
N ILE A 73 18.72 -1.28 -12.56
CA ILE A 73 18.77 -1.47 -14.01
C ILE A 73 20.03 -0.79 -14.55
N ILE A 74 20.84 -1.52 -15.31
CA ILE A 74 22.11 -1.04 -15.86
C ILE A 74 22.02 -0.95 -17.39
N SER A 75 22.14 0.26 -17.91
CA SER A 75 22.07 0.56 -19.34
C SER A 75 23.44 0.90 -19.94
N HIS A 76 23.91 0.06 -20.86
CA HIS A 76 25.23 0.19 -21.47
C HIS A 76 25.26 1.22 -22.62
N GLY A 77 26.44 1.78 -22.86
CA GLY A 77 26.70 2.70 -23.97
C GLY A 77 26.82 2.00 -25.33
N LYS A 78 26.98 2.79 -26.39
CA LYS A 78 27.12 2.30 -27.77
C LYS A 78 28.35 1.40 -27.92
N GLY A 79 28.20 0.28 -28.61
CA GLY A 79 29.28 -0.68 -28.88
C GLY A 79 29.74 -1.50 -27.68
N ALA A 80 29.14 -1.32 -26.50
CA ALA A 80 29.40 -2.18 -25.35
C ALA A 80 28.71 -3.55 -25.50
N ASN A 81 29.08 -4.51 -24.66
CA ASN A 81 28.43 -5.81 -24.53
C ASN A 81 28.22 -6.18 -23.06
N LEU A 82 27.54 -7.30 -22.81
CA LEU A 82 27.19 -7.75 -21.46
C LEU A 82 28.43 -7.94 -20.56
N ALA A 83 29.48 -8.58 -21.06
CA ALA A 83 30.68 -8.87 -20.26
C ALA A 83 31.51 -7.61 -19.98
N GLY A 84 31.71 -6.76 -20.99
CA GLY A 84 32.61 -5.61 -20.93
C GLY A 84 32.07 -4.41 -20.16
N PHE A 85 30.75 -4.25 -20.06
CA PHE A 85 30.14 -3.13 -19.35
C PHE A 85 29.17 -3.60 -18.26
N THR A 86 28.11 -4.31 -18.66
CA THR A 86 27.00 -4.61 -17.76
C THR A 86 27.47 -5.47 -16.58
N GLU A 87 28.28 -6.48 -16.84
CA GLU A 87 28.79 -7.39 -15.82
C GLU A 87 29.80 -6.72 -14.89
N ALA A 88 30.68 -5.87 -15.44
CA ALA A 88 31.62 -5.09 -14.66
C ALA A 88 30.89 -4.14 -13.69
N LYS A 89 29.86 -3.43 -14.16
CA LYS A 89 29.04 -2.54 -13.33
C LYS A 89 28.22 -3.34 -12.30
N ALA A 90 27.64 -4.47 -12.70
CA ALA A 90 26.89 -5.34 -11.79
C ALA A 90 27.76 -5.95 -10.68
N ASN A 91 29.02 -6.28 -10.96
CA ASN A 91 29.96 -6.80 -9.95
C ASN A 91 30.28 -5.78 -8.85
N GLU A 92 30.33 -4.50 -9.21
CA GLU A 92 30.51 -3.41 -8.24
C GLU A 92 29.21 -3.16 -7.48
N MET A 93 28.12 -2.90 -8.20
CA MET A 93 26.86 -2.44 -7.62
C MET A 93 26.15 -3.51 -6.77
N VAL A 94 26.41 -4.80 -7.01
CA VAL A 94 25.89 -5.88 -6.15
C VAL A 94 26.50 -5.86 -4.74
N GLN A 95 27.74 -5.37 -4.59
CA GLN A 95 28.40 -5.19 -3.29
C GLN A 95 27.70 -4.12 -2.45
N TRP A 96 26.97 -3.19 -3.10
CA TRP A 96 26.19 -2.16 -2.43
C TRP A 96 24.85 -2.68 -1.89
N GLY A 97 24.54 -3.97 -2.09
CA GLY A 97 23.31 -4.61 -1.60
C GLY A 97 22.15 -4.60 -2.60
N TYR A 98 22.40 -4.35 -3.88
CA TYR A 98 21.37 -4.29 -4.92
C TYR A 98 21.37 -5.53 -5.82
N VAL A 99 20.19 -5.98 -6.22
CA VAL A 99 20.03 -6.87 -7.38
C VAL A 99 20.32 -6.05 -8.64
N CYS A 100 21.26 -6.48 -9.47
CA CYS A 100 21.67 -5.75 -10.66
C CYS A 100 21.20 -6.50 -11.91
N ILE A 101 20.43 -5.85 -12.76
CA ILE A 101 19.96 -6.40 -14.04
C ILE A 101 20.42 -5.51 -15.19
N GLY A 102 20.82 -6.11 -16.29
CA GLY A 102 21.05 -5.39 -17.54
C GLY A 102 21.01 -6.34 -18.73
N LEU A 103 20.72 -5.81 -19.91
CA LEU A 103 20.54 -6.60 -21.12
C LEU A 103 21.31 -6.01 -22.29
N ARG A 104 21.24 -6.70 -23.43
CA ARG A 104 21.74 -6.23 -24.70
C ARG A 104 20.73 -5.30 -25.38
N TYR A 105 21.08 -4.02 -25.51
CA TYR A 105 20.33 -3.07 -26.33
C TYR A 105 20.74 -3.17 -27.80
N THR A 106 19.92 -2.62 -28.70
CA THR A 106 20.18 -2.63 -30.17
C THR A 106 21.55 -2.04 -30.51
N HIS A 107 22.01 -1.05 -29.73
CA HIS A 107 23.34 -0.42 -29.89
C HIS A 107 24.50 -1.20 -29.26
N ALA A 108 24.34 -2.49 -28.91
CA ALA A 108 25.42 -3.34 -28.45
C ALA A 108 26.18 -3.95 -29.63
N VAL A 109 27.51 -4.09 -29.53
CA VAL A 109 28.34 -4.59 -30.66
C VAL A 109 27.97 -6.02 -31.10
N ASP A 110 27.36 -6.80 -30.20
CA ASP A 110 26.93 -8.18 -30.42
C ASP A 110 25.41 -8.33 -30.60
N ASP A 111 24.69 -7.23 -30.84
CA ASP A 111 23.26 -7.26 -31.17
C ASP A 111 23.04 -7.38 -32.68
N PRO A 112 22.05 -8.17 -33.15
CA PRO A 112 21.71 -8.24 -34.57
C PRO A 112 21.39 -6.88 -35.19
N ASP A 113 20.83 -5.95 -34.40
CA ASP A 113 20.40 -4.64 -34.86
C ASP A 113 21.49 -3.56 -34.72
N PHE A 114 22.72 -3.93 -34.35
CA PHE A 114 23.82 -2.98 -34.10
C PHE A 114 24.13 -2.03 -35.27
N SER A 115 23.96 -2.52 -36.50
CA SER A 115 24.18 -1.72 -37.71
C SER A 115 23.05 -0.70 -37.97
N ASN A 116 21.90 -0.85 -37.32
CA ASN A 116 20.75 0.02 -37.50
C ASN A 116 20.73 1.16 -36.48
N ILE A 117 21.46 2.22 -36.79
CA ILE A 117 21.60 3.40 -35.93
C ILE A 117 20.28 4.11 -35.60
N SER A 118 19.20 3.89 -36.37
CA SER A 118 17.89 4.49 -36.09
C SER A 118 17.24 3.89 -34.84
N MET A 119 17.73 2.75 -34.36
CA MET A 119 17.26 2.06 -33.16
C MET A 119 18.17 2.34 -31.96
N ASP A 120 19.26 3.10 -32.10
CA ASP A 120 20.19 3.34 -31.00
C ASP A 120 19.61 4.31 -29.94
N GLY A 121 19.97 4.12 -28.68
CA GLY A 121 19.59 5.02 -27.59
C GLY A 121 18.13 4.88 -27.18
N ALA A 122 17.47 5.97 -26.81
CA ALA A 122 16.11 6.02 -26.28
C ALA A 122 15.02 5.78 -27.35
N ARG A 123 15.18 4.73 -28.16
CA ARG A 123 14.25 4.37 -29.23
C ARG A 123 13.25 3.32 -28.74
N PRO A 124 12.07 3.19 -29.39
CA PRO A 124 10.99 2.33 -28.90
C PRO A 124 11.42 0.90 -28.56
N GLU A 125 12.35 0.33 -29.32
CA GLU A 125 12.93 -1.00 -29.08
C GLU A 125 13.65 -1.04 -27.75
N ASN A 126 14.64 -0.18 -27.55
CA ASN A 126 15.41 -0.15 -26.31
C ASN A 126 14.56 0.25 -25.09
N LEU A 127 13.54 1.10 -25.28
CA LEU A 127 12.61 1.44 -24.21
C LEU A 127 11.69 0.26 -23.85
N ARG A 128 11.24 -0.55 -24.82
CA ARG A 128 10.55 -1.82 -24.53
C ARG A 128 11.46 -2.80 -23.79
N ARG A 129 12.72 -2.95 -24.22
CA ARG A 129 13.71 -3.79 -23.53
C ARG A 129 13.96 -3.30 -22.08
N ALA A 130 14.12 -2.00 -21.88
CA ALA A 130 14.32 -1.41 -20.56
C ALA A 130 13.10 -1.62 -19.64
N ASN A 131 11.88 -1.42 -20.15
CA ASN A 131 10.64 -1.71 -19.43
C ASN A 131 10.51 -3.20 -19.07
N ALA A 132 10.93 -4.11 -19.95
CA ALA A 132 10.93 -5.54 -19.65
C ALA A 132 11.77 -5.88 -18.41
N MET A 133 12.90 -5.19 -18.20
CA MET A 133 13.69 -5.38 -16.98
C MET A 133 12.96 -4.94 -15.72
N VAL A 134 12.15 -3.88 -15.77
CA VAL A 134 11.31 -3.46 -14.64
C VAL A 134 10.31 -4.56 -14.29
N GLN A 135 9.66 -5.14 -15.29
CA GLN A 135 8.69 -6.23 -15.10
C GLN A 135 9.37 -7.50 -14.55
N ILE A 136 10.53 -7.87 -15.11
CA ILE A 136 11.33 -8.99 -14.59
C ILE A 136 11.63 -8.76 -13.11
N LEU A 137 12.19 -7.60 -12.75
CA LEU A 137 12.54 -7.28 -11.37
C LEU A 137 11.33 -7.35 -10.42
N LYS A 138 10.17 -6.82 -10.83
CA LYS A 138 8.93 -6.89 -10.04
C LYS A 138 8.40 -8.31 -9.84
N SER A 139 8.68 -9.23 -10.77
CA SER A 139 8.28 -10.64 -10.64
C SER A 139 9.18 -11.47 -9.71
N LEU A 140 10.36 -10.97 -9.35
CA LEU A 140 11.34 -11.72 -8.55
C LEU A 140 11.01 -11.57 -7.06
N PRO A 141 10.75 -12.68 -6.32
CA PRO A 141 10.33 -12.62 -4.91
C PRO A 141 11.41 -12.09 -3.97
N TYR A 142 12.67 -12.05 -4.41
CA TYR A 142 13.81 -11.51 -3.67
C TYR A 142 14.14 -10.07 -4.04
N VAL A 143 13.30 -9.39 -4.82
CA VAL A 143 13.45 -7.97 -5.17
C VAL A 143 12.33 -7.16 -4.51
N ARG A 144 12.68 -6.00 -3.96
CA ARG A 144 11.72 -4.98 -3.52
C ARG A 144 11.24 -4.24 -4.76
N GLY A 145 10.10 -4.63 -5.32
CA GLY A 145 9.54 -4.06 -6.55
C GLY A 145 9.28 -2.55 -6.52
N ASN A 146 9.23 -1.94 -5.32
CA ASN A 146 9.12 -0.49 -5.11
C ASN A 146 10.46 0.22 -4.83
N ARG A 147 11.60 -0.50 -4.98
CA ARG A 147 12.96 0.02 -4.82
C ARG A 147 13.84 -0.36 -6.01
N ILE A 148 13.36 -0.04 -7.21
CA ILE A 148 14.10 -0.21 -8.47
C ILE A 148 14.76 1.11 -8.83
N TYR A 149 16.04 1.09 -9.15
CA TYR A 149 16.86 2.24 -9.52
C TYR A 149 17.36 2.04 -10.95
N ALA A 150 17.78 3.11 -11.62
CA ALA A 150 18.32 3.01 -12.98
C ALA A 150 19.65 3.75 -13.11
N TYR A 151 20.61 3.12 -13.75
CA TYR A 151 21.90 3.70 -14.11
C TYR A 151 22.18 3.51 -15.60
N GLY A 152 22.63 4.56 -16.28
CA GLY A 152 23.02 4.49 -17.69
C GLY A 152 24.24 5.34 -18.04
N ASN A 153 25.04 4.86 -19.00
CA ASN A 153 26.19 5.61 -19.54
C ASN A 153 26.04 5.88 -21.04
N SER A 154 26.33 7.10 -21.49
CA SER A 154 26.35 7.45 -22.93
C SER A 154 25.01 7.11 -23.59
N MET A 155 24.99 6.28 -24.64
CA MET A 155 23.75 5.78 -25.25
C MET A 155 22.78 5.12 -24.24
N GLY A 156 23.32 4.47 -23.21
CA GLY A 156 22.52 3.91 -22.12
C GLY A 156 21.96 4.96 -21.17
N ALA A 157 22.60 6.14 -21.05
CA ALA A 157 22.03 7.27 -20.32
C ALA A 157 20.75 7.78 -20.99
N PHE A 158 20.73 7.83 -22.32
CA PHE A 158 19.52 8.16 -23.09
C PHE A 158 18.40 7.17 -22.82
N VAL A 159 18.69 5.87 -22.85
CA VAL A 159 17.71 4.83 -22.48
C VAL A 159 17.19 5.03 -21.06
N THR A 160 18.05 5.32 -20.09
CA THR A 160 17.65 5.57 -18.71
C THR A 160 16.75 6.79 -18.57
N ILE A 161 17.05 7.89 -19.27
CA ILE A 161 16.20 9.09 -19.29
C ILE A 161 14.83 8.75 -19.90
N GLY A 162 14.79 8.11 -21.07
CA GLY A 162 13.53 7.73 -21.73
C GLY A 162 12.72 6.72 -20.93
N LEU A 163 13.37 5.75 -20.27
CA LEU A 163 12.72 4.82 -19.34
C LEU A 163 12.05 5.60 -18.21
N CYS A 164 12.77 6.48 -17.52
CA CYS A 164 12.21 7.29 -16.43
C CYS A 164 11.11 8.24 -16.91
N GLY A 165 11.17 8.71 -18.15
CA GLY A 165 10.10 9.49 -18.78
C GLY A 165 8.81 8.69 -19.00
N GLN A 166 8.92 7.39 -19.29
CA GLN A 166 7.77 6.49 -19.50
C GLN A 166 7.26 5.82 -18.22
N THR A 167 8.14 5.60 -17.24
CA THR A 167 7.86 4.84 -16.01
C THR A 167 7.82 5.76 -14.80
N THR A 168 6.82 6.64 -14.79
CA THR A 168 6.75 7.78 -13.87
C THR A 168 6.90 7.41 -12.40
N ASP A 169 6.42 6.23 -11.98
CA ASP A 169 6.42 5.84 -10.56
C ASP A 169 7.15 4.51 -10.27
N GLU A 170 7.85 3.94 -11.26
CA GLU A 170 8.48 2.62 -11.10
C GLU A 170 9.97 2.71 -10.72
N ILE A 171 10.63 3.84 -10.98
CA ILE A 171 12.08 4.03 -10.75
C ILE A 171 12.33 4.96 -9.57
N ARG A 172 12.77 4.40 -8.43
CA ARG A 172 13.01 5.06 -7.14
C ARG A 172 13.98 6.24 -7.22
N ALA A 173 15.06 6.11 -7.97
CA ALA A 173 15.98 7.18 -8.34
C ALA A 173 16.83 6.72 -9.53
N ALA A 174 17.31 7.66 -10.32
CA ALA A 174 18.14 7.40 -11.47
C ALA A 174 19.47 8.15 -11.41
N ALA A 175 20.48 7.59 -12.05
CA ALA A 175 21.77 8.25 -12.25
C ALA A 175 22.27 8.02 -13.68
N ILE A 176 22.92 9.02 -14.26
CA ILE A 176 23.54 8.89 -15.58
C ILE A 176 24.95 9.46 -15.62
N THR A 177 25.77 8.88 -16.50
CA THR A 177 27.08 9.41 -16.89
C THR A 177 27.11 9.75 -18.37
N ALA A 178 27.64 10.93 -18.72
CA ALA A 178 27.85 11.40 -20.10
C ALA A 178 26.59 11.30 -20.99
N GLY A 179 25.49 11.90 -20.55
CA GLY A 179 24.18 11.85 -21.20
C GLY A 179 23.37 13.12 -20.97
N GLY A 180 22.13 13.16 -21.46
CA GLY A 180 21.24 14.30 -21.32
C GLY A 180 20.13 14.28 -22.37
N ILE A 181 19.51 15.43 -22.58
CA ILE A 181 18.39 15.61 -23.53
C ILE A 181 18.72 16.68 -24.56
N ILE A 182 17.92 16.71 -25.63
CA ILE A 182 17.97 17.72 -26.68
C ILE A 182 16.65 18.51 -26.77
N PRO A 183 16.63 19.70 -27.41
CA PRO A 183 15.40 20.51 -27.49
C PRO A 183 14.25 19.87 -28.30
N ASP A 184 14.52 19.34 -29.50
CA ASP A 184 13.51 18.85 -30.45
C ASP A 184 13.94 17.50 -31.07
N GLY A 185 12.97 16.60 -31.30
CA GLY A 185 13.19 15.17 -31.57
C GLY A 185 13.50 14.77 -33.03
N ASP A 186 14.50 13.88 -33.17
CA ASP A 186 14.57 12.63 -33.95
C ASP A 186 16.00 12.06 -33.79
N ALA A 187 16.45 11.94 -32.54
CA ALA A 187 17.79 11.49 -32.21
C ALA A 187 17.73 10.34 -31.21
N ALA A 188 18.89 9.73 -30.96
CA ALA A 188 19.03 8.73 -29.92
C ALA A 188 18.84 9.26 -28.49
N SER A 189 19.00 10.56 -28.27
CA SER A 189 18.79 11.25 -27.01
C SER A 189 17.33 11.69 -26.90
N PRO A 190 16.68 11.56 -25.73
CA PRO A 190 15.32 12.02 -25.55
C PRO A 190 15.20 13.53 -25.74
N ASP A 191 14.02 13.98 -26.15
CA ASP A 191 13.68 15.40 -26.18
C ASP A 191 13.11 15.91 -24.84
N VAL A 192 12.78 17.20 -24.78
CA VAL A 192 12.17 17.82 -23.59
C VAL A 192 10.80 17.22 -23.26
N ALA A 193 10.00 16.85 -24.26
CA ALA A 193 8.67 16.29 -24.04
C ALA A 193 8.76 14.89 -23.42
N GLU A 194 9.67 14.05 -23.91
CA GLU A 194 9.93 12.72 -23.37
C GLU A 194 10.49 12.80 -21.94
N ALA A 195 11.37 13.76 -21.67
CA ALA A 195 11.92 13.99 -20.33
C ALA A 195 10.90 14.58 -19.34
N SER A 196 9.85 15.24 -19.84
CA SER A 196 8.81 15.86 -19.00
C SER A 196 7.97 14.85 -18.21
N GLY A 197 8.01 13.58 -18.59
CA GLY A 197 7.38 12.48 -17.85
C GLY A 197 8.14 12.08 -16.57
N ILE A 198 9.42 12.45 -16.42
CA ILE A 198 10.25 12.02 -15.30
C ILE A 198 9.66 12.52 -13.96
N ARG A 199 9.56 11.61 -12.98
CA ARG A 199 9.27 11.96 -11.57
C ARG A 199 10.36 11.48 -10.60
N SER A 200 11.21 10.57 -11.04
CA SER A 200 12.31 10.00 -10.27
C SER A 200 13.39 11.04 -9.95
N PRO A 201 13.89 11.11 -8.71
CA PRO A 201 15.08 11.87 -8.41
C PRO A 201 16.25 11.48 -9.31
N PHE A 202 16.92 12.47 -9.89
CA PHE A 202 17.88 12.26 -10.98
C PHE A 202 19.28 12.83 -10.71
N LEU A 203 20.31 11.99 -10.78
CA LEU A 203 21.72 12.39 -10.73
C LEU A 203 22.32 12.42 -12.14
N MET A 204 22.97 13.52 -12.50
CA MET A 204 23.67 13.70 -13.77
C MET A 204 25.17 13.96 -13.53
N LEU A 205 26.02 13.09 -14.05
CA LEU A 205 27.48 13.17 -13.95
C LEU A 205 28.07 13.40 -15.35
N HIS A 206 28.82 14.49 -15.56
CA HIS A 206 29.32 14.84 -16.90
C HIS A 206 30.73 15.43 -16.89
N GLY A 207 31.62 14.94 -17.75
CA GLY A 207 32.93 15.57 -17.99
C GLY A 207 32.79 16.90 -18.74
N GLU A 208 33.50 17.94 -18.33
CA GLU A 208 33.39 19.27 -18.97
C GLU A 208 34.00 19.32 -20.38
N ASN A 209 34.92 18.40 -20.69
CA ASN A 209 35.58 18.27 -21.99
C ASN A 209 34.96 17.15 -22.85
N ASP A 210 33.76 16.68 -22.52
CA ASP A 210 33.07 15.67 -23.33
C ASP A 210 32.70 16.23 -24.71
N THR A 211 33.38 15.71 -25.74
CA THR A 211 33.13 16.07 -27.15
C THR A 211 32.24 15.06 -27.86
N THR A 212 31.86 13.96 -27.21
CA THR A 212 30.97 12.93 -27.75
C THR A 212 29.52 13.25 -27.44
N VAL A 213 29.23 13.59 -26.19
CA VAL A 213 27.92 14.09 -25.75
C VAL A 213 28.12 15.45 -25.11
N ASN A 214 27.59 16.49 -25.76
CA ASN A 214 27.78 17.87 -25.30
C ASN A 214 27.26 18.02 -23.84
N PRO A 215 28.07 18.54 -22.89
CA PRO A 215 27.66 18.75 -21.49
C PRO A 215 26.46 19.69 -21.31
N GLY A 216 26.12 20.47 -22.33
CA GLY A 216 24.89 21.24 -22.43
C GLY A 216 23.62 20.37 -22.43
N GLN A 217 23.70 19.10 -22.85
CA GLN A 217 22.55 18.18 -22.80
C GLN A 217 22.19 17.79 -21.36
N SER A 218 23.16 17.51 -20.50
CA SER A 218 22.89 17.27 -19.07
C SER A 218 22.44 18.54 -18.36
N LEU A 219 22.91 19.71 -18.81
CA LEU A 219 22.43 21.00 -18.31
C LEU A 219 20.95 21.22 -18.70
N LEU A 220 20.57 20.93 -19.95
CA LEU A 220 19.18 21.04 -20.40
C LEU A 220 18.25 20.08 -19.65
N LEU A 221 18.71 18.85 -19.38
CA LEU A 221 17.98 17.91 -18.54
C LEU A 221 17.77 18.47 -17.14
N LYS A 222 18.84 18.99 -16.50
CA LYS A 222 18.74 19.64 -15.20
C LYS A 222 17.71 20.78 -15.21
N GLN A 223 17.79 21.68 -16.18
CA GLN A 223 16.86 22.81 -16.28
C GLN A 223 15.40 22.36 -16.45
N THR A 224 15.19 21.30 -17.23
CA THR A 224 13.87 20.68 -17.42
C THR A 224 13.33 20.09 -16.12
N LEU A 225 14.16 19.32 -15.39
CA LEU A 225 13.77 18.73 -14.11
C LEU A 225 13.54 19.78 -13.01
N ASP A 226 14.36 20.84 -12.98
CA ASP A 226 14.15 21.99 -12.10
C ASP A 226 12.79 22.66 -12.37
N GLY A 227 12.41 22.84 -13.64
CA GLY A 227 11.11 23.38 -14.04
C GLY A 227 9.92 22.49 -13.66
N LEU A 228 10.13 21.18 -13.53
CA LEU A 228 9.12 20.20 -13.11
C LEU A 228 9.07 20.01 -11.59
N GLY A 229 9.98 20.63 -10.84
CA GLY A 229 10.11 20.40 -9.40
C GLY A 229 10.61 19.01 -9.02
N VAL A 230 11.28 18.31 -9.93
CA VAL A 230 11.86 16.98 -9.69
C VAL A 230 13.23 17.16 -9.02
N GLU A 231 13.44 16.51 -7.87
CA GLU A 231 14.73 16.52 -7.18
C GLU A 231 15.83 16.04 -8.13
N ASN A 232 16.86 16.85 -8.32
CA ASN A 232 17.94 16.51 -9.22
C ASN A 232 19.25 17.15 -8.78
N GLN A 233 20.35 16.51 -9.17
CA GLN A 233 21.69 17.03 -8.98
C GLN A 233 22.51 16.83 -10.24
N ARG A 234 23.22 17.87 -10.66
CA ARG A 234 24.21 17.78 -11.74
C ARG A 234 25.59 18.06 -11.17
N ILE A 235 26.51 17.15 -11.42
CA ILE A 235 27.92 17.25 -11.03
C ILE A 235 28.76 17.20 -12.31
N THR A 236 29.62 18.21 -12.49
CA THR A 236 30.58 18.23 -13.59
C THR A 236 31.98 17.91 -13.12
N TYR A 237 32.78 17.34 -14.02
CA TYR A 237 34.16 16.96 -13.77
C TYR A 237 35.10 17.80 -14.64
N PRO A 238 35.76 18.82 -14.06
CA PRO A 238 36.65 19.72 -14.79
C PRO A 238 37.77 18.97 -15.50
N GLY A 239 37.98 19.27 -16.78
CA GLY A 239 39.06 18.66 -17.58
C GLY A 239 38.80 17.22 -18.06
N VAL A 240 37.77 16.55 -17.54
CA VAL A 240 37.45 15.14 -17.85
C VAL A 240 36.62 15.03 -19.13
N ASP A 241 36.88 13.99 -19.93
CA ASP A 241 36.22 13.72 -21.20
C ASP A 241 35.00 12.78 -21.06
N HIS A 242 34.54 12.18 -22.17
CA HIS A 242 33.40 11.26 -22.22
C HIS A 242 33.53 10.04 -21.31
N ASN A 243 34.77 9.62 -20.97
CA ASN A 243 35.04 8.37 -20.28
C ASN A 243 35.08 8.50 -18.75
N LEU A 244 34.44 9.53 -18.17
CA LEU A 244 34.42 9.75 -16.71
C LEU A 244 34.04 8.50 -15.89
N HIS A 245 33.15 7.66 -16.41
CA HIS A 245 32.70 6.43 -15.74
C HIS A 245 33.81 5.37 -15.56
N VAL A 246 34.96 5.58 -16.20
CA VAL A 246 36.19 4.80 -16.10
C VAL A 246 37.30 5.62 -15.45
N THR A 247 37.58 6.83 -15.96
CA THR A 247 38.72 7.64 -15.47
C THR A 247 38.51 8.13 -14.05
N GLU A 248 37.26 8.44 -13.68
CA GLU A 248 36.85 8.91 -12.35
C GLU A 248 35.99 7.86 -11.64
N ALA A 249 36.18 6.57 -11.94
CA ALA A 249 35.27 5.49 -11.53
C ALA A 249 34.99 5.46 -10.02
N ALA A 250 36.01 5.67 -9.17
CA ALA A 250 35.85 5.67 -7.72
C ALA A 250 34.89 6.77 -7.25
N GLU A 251 35.08 7.99 -7.75
CA GLU A 251 34.24 9.13 -7.39
C GLU A 251 32.83 8.99 -8.00
N VAL A 252 32.74 8.60 -9.27
CA VAL A 252 31.47 8.32 -9.95
C VAL A 252 30.64 7.28 -9.18
N TYR A 253 31.26 6.17 -8.78
CA TYR A 253 30.58 5.15 -7.98
C TYR A 253 30.17 5.66 -6.61
N SER A 254 31.04 6.41 -5.92
CA SER A 254 30.73 7.02 -4.63
C SER A 254 29.51 7.95 -4.71
N GLN A 255 29.44 8.79 -5.75
CA GLN A 255 28.32 9.71 -5.98
C GLN A 255 27.02 8.95 -6.27
N ILE A 256 27.07 7.93 -7.15
CA ILE A 256 25.89 7.11 -7.47
C ILE A 256 25.40 6.32 -6.25
N GLN A 257 26.33 5.69 -5.51
CA GLN A 257 26.00 4.91 -4.32
C GLN A 257 25.39 5.80 -3.23
N THR A 258 25.97 6.98 -3.00
CA THR A 258 25.46 7.97 -2.05
C THR A 258 24.08 8.47 -2.47
N TRP A 259 23.91 8.81 -3.75
CA TRP A 259 22.62 9.21 -4.31
C TRP A 259 21.57 8.12 -4.10
N PHE A 260 21.84 6.89 -4.49
CA PHE A 260 20.89 5.78 -4.30
C PHE A 260 20.62 5.50 -2.82
N ALA A 261 21.63 5.57 -1.95
CA ALA A 261 21.48 5.36 -0.51
C ALA A 261 20.62 6.46 0.16
N ASN A 262 20.83 7.73 -0.19
CA ASN A 262 20.01 8.83 0.28
C ASN A 262 18.54 8.61 -0.13
N HIS A 263 18.33 8.13 -1.36
CA HIS A 263 17.00 7.79 -1.88
C HIS A 263 16.51 6.39 -1.47
N ALA A 264 17.31 5.62 -0.72
CA ALA A 264 16.94 4.32 -0.13
C ALA A 264 16.39 4.44 1.29
N ALA A 265 16.83 5.48 2.03
CA ALA A 265 16.34 5.86 3.35
C ALA A 265 15.18 6.86 3.28
N MET A 266 15.07 7.61 2.18
CA MET A 266 13.86 8.35 1.86
C MET A 266 12.69 7.35 1.84
N ALA A 267 11.62 7.68 2.57
CA ALA A 267 10.28 7.11 2.38
C ALA A 267 10.04 6.91 0.87
N PRO A 268 9.26 5.92 0.43
CA PRO A 268 9.01 5.66 -1.00
C PRO A 268 8.94 6.97 -1.78
N LEU A 269 9.46 6.99 -3.04
CA LEU A 269 9.23 8.09 -4.00
C LEU A 269 7.92 8.74 -3.64
N SER A 270 7.88 10.06 -3.53
CA SER A 270 6.62 10.74 -3.33
C SER A 270 5.70 10.45 -4.52
N LEU A 271 5.06 9.27 -4.53
CA LEU A 271 3.62 9.16 -4.56
C LEU A 271 3.15 10.36 -3.74
N PRO A 272 2.17 11.17 -4.20
CA PRO A 272 1.45 12.00 -3.23
C PRO A 272 1.21 11.07 -2.05
N SER A 273 1.78 11.37 -0.85
CA SER A 273 1.73 10.49 0.33
C SER A 273 0.38 9.82 0.25
N PRO A 274 0.25 8.51 -0.07
CA PRO A 274 -0.97 7.97 -0.70
C PRO A 274 -2.10 8.57 0.08
N ASP A 275 -2.82 9.53 -0.52
CA ASP A 275 -3.53 10.54 0.27
C ASP A 275 -4.30 9.75 1.32
N ARG A 276 -3.94 9.97 2.59
CA ARG A 276 -4.44 9.10 3.66
C ARG A 276 -5.69 9.79 4.16
N PRO A 277 -6.75 9.05 4.51
CA PRO A 277 -7.86 9.71 5.18
C PRO A 277 -7.32 10.40 6.43
N HIS A 278 -7.68 11.66 6.59
CA HIS A 278 -7.20 12.52 7.66
C HIS A 278 -8.29 13.47 8.12
N GLY A 279 -8.08 14.04 9.30
CA GLY A 279 -8.95 15.05 9.88
C GLY A 279 -10.04 14.47 10.78
N LEU A 280 -10.90 15.38 11.25
CA LEU A 280 -11.94 15.09 12.23
C LEU A 280 -13.31 15.01 11.57
N TYR A 281 -14.01 13.91 11.81
CA TYR A 281 -15.36 13.64 11.33
C TYR A 281 -16.34 13.66 12.50
N VAL A 282 -17.45 14.38 12.35
CA VAL A 282 -18.53 14.36 13.36
C VAL A 282 -19.38 13.12 13.14
N LEU A 283 -19.49 12.30 14.17
CA LEU A 283 -20.24 11.05 14.12
C LEU A 283 -21.75 11.32 14.14
N ASP A 284 -22.49 10.53 13.37
CA ASP A 284 -23.95 10.63 13.32
C ASP A 284 -24.65 10.33 14.65
N SER A 285 -25.97 10.55 14.66
CA SER A 285 -26.86 10.07 15.70
C SER A 285 -28.19 9.63 15.08
N PHE A 286 -29.07 9.02 15.86
CA PHE A 286 -30.43 8.70 15.42
C PHE A 286 -31.33 9.93 15.23
N ALA A 287 -30.85 11.15 15.54
CA ALA A 287 -31.60 12.38 15.36
C ALA A 287 -31.43 12.95 13.94
N GLY A 288 -32.49 13.57 13.42
CA GLY A 288 -32.46 14.20 12.11
C GLY A 288 -33.85 14.29 11.48
N THR A 289 -33.87 14.62 10.19
CA THR A 289 -35.06 14.67 9.35
C THR A 289 -35.77 13.31 9.38
N PRO A 290 -37.06 13.21 9.78
CA PRO A 290 -37.79 11.95 9.77
C PRO A 290 -37.92 11.35 8.37
N TYR A 291 -37.68 10.04 8.23
CA TYR A 291 -37.82 9.33 6.96
C TYR A 291 -38.00 7.83 7.19
N SER A 292 -38.99 7.23 6.52
CA SER A 292 -39.30 5.79 6.52
C SER A 292 -39.22 5.11 7.91
N GLY A 293 -39.86 5.71 8.93
CA GLY A 293 -39.90 5.14 10.28
C GLY A 293 -38.63 5.36 11.13
N GLY A 294 -37.61 6.02 10.58
CA GLY A 294 -36.41 6.48 11.27
C GLY A 294 -36.09 7.94 10.95
N THR A 295 -34.81 8.27 10.86
CA THR A 295 -34.34 9.59 10.44
C THR A 295 -33.24 9.47 9.38
N LEU A 296 -33.03 10.55 8.63
CA LEU A 296 -31.91 10.71 7.70
C LEU A 296 -30.59 11.10 8.40
N ARG A 297 -30.57 11.03 9.74
CA ARG A 297 -29.37 11.18 10.58
C ARG A 297 -28.51 12.38 10.24
N ASP A 298 -29.10 13.55 10.08
CA ASP A 298 -28.45 14.78 9.64
C ASP A 298 -28.33 15.86 10.72
N ALA A 299 -28.79 15.60 11.95
CA ALA A 299 -28.77 16.57 13.04
C ALA A 299 -27.36 16.95 13.53
N ASN A 300 -26.37 16.08 13.30
CA ASN A 300 -25.01 16.26 13.79
C ASN A 300 -24.07 16.94 12.79
N ILE A 301 -24.55 17.36 11.61
CA ILE A 301 -23.72 18.10 10.65
C ILE A 301 -23.26 19.43 11.28
N ARG A 302 -21.96 19.75 11.18
CA ARG A 302 -21.34 20.97 11.73
C ARG A 302 -20.41 21.62 10.73
N SER A 303 -20.44 22.95 10.64
CA SER A 303 -19.64 23.74 9.70
C SER A 303 -18.38 24.36 10.34
N TYR A 304 -17.84 23.76 11.39
CA TYR A 304 -16.61 24.25 12.00
C TYR A 304 -15.44 24.12 10.99
N PRO A 305 -14.59 25.15 10.79
CA PRO A 305 -13.53 25.11 9.78
C PRO A 305 -12.50 23.99 9.96
N TRP A 306 -12.31 23.51 11.20
CA TRP A 306 -11.40 22.43 11.57
C TRP A 306 -12.05 21.04 11.55
N VAL A 307 -13.33 20.95 11.21
CA VAL A 307 -14.03 19.68 10.96
C VAL A 307 -13.87 19.34 9.48
N ARG A 308 -13.28 18.18 9.20
CA ARG A 308 -13.09 17.66 7.85
C ARG A 308 -14.40 17.15 7.25
N GLY A 309 -15.27 16.58 8.07
CA GLY A 309 -16.48 15.98 7.53
C GLY A 309 -17.45 15.38 8.52
N TYR A 310 -18.31 14.54 7.97
CA TYR A 310 -19.38 13.83 8.66
C TYR A 310 -19.23 12.33 8.49
N ALA A 311 -19.35 11.57 9.58
CA ALA A 311 -19.32 10.12 9.56
C ALA A 311 -20.74 9.56 9.72
N LEU A 312 -21.29 9.02 8.63
CA LEU A 312 -22.63 8.47 8.57
C LEU A 312 -22.59 6.95 8.77
N ARG A 313 -23.32 6.44 9.77
CA ARG A 313 -23.46 4.99 10.01
C ARG A 313 -24.79 4.51 9.44
N VAL A 314 -24.76 3.60 8.49
CA VAL A 314 -25.98 3.06 7.87
C VAL A 314 -25.93 1.55 7.77
N PRO A 315 -26.96 0.82 8.25
CA PRO A 315 -27.00 -0.62 8.07
C PRO A 315 -27.35 -0.97 6.62
N TRP A 316 -26.73 -2.03 6.09
CA TRP A 316 -27.04 -2.54 4.75
C TRP A 316 -28.54 -2.83 4.59
N SER A 317 -29.18 -3.41 5.61
CA SER A 317 -30.63 -3.70 5.60
C SER A 317 -31.54 -2.48 5.39
N SER A 318 -31.07 -1.25 5.67
CA SER A 318 -31.82 -0.03 5.35
C SER A 318 -31.55 0.51 3.96
N LEU A 319 -30.40 0.17 3.37
CA LEU A 319 -30.02 0.59 2.02
C LEU A 319 -30.51 -0.41 0.96
N GLU A 320 -30.78 -1.65 1.36
CA GLU A 320 -31.41 -2.67 0.53
C GLU A 320 -32.52 -3.37 1.32
N THR A 321 -33.78 -2.98 1.06
CA THR A 321 -34.93 -3.40 1.86
C THR A 321 -35.48 -4.77 1.45
N SER A 322 -35.25 -5.15 0.20
CA SER A 322 -35.56 -6.47 -0.38
C SER A 322 -34.61 -6.70 -1.57
N PRO A 323 -34.50 -7.92 -2.12
CA PRO A 323 -33.54 -8.20 -3.20
C PRO A 323 -33.66 -7.19 -4.34
N ASP A 324 -32.58 -6.48 -4.60
CA ASP A 324 -32.44 -5.49 -5.68
C ASP A 324 -33.33 -4.23 -5.54
N VAL A 325 -33.87 -3.98 -4.32
CA VAL A 325 -34.64 -2.77 -3.99
C VAL A 325 -33.82 -1.89 -3.04
N PHE A 326 -33.21 -0.86 -3.61
CA PHE A 326 -32.28 0.02 -2.92
C PHE A 326 -32.90 1.37 -2.52
N ASP A 327 -32.53 1.88 -1.35
CA ASP A 327 -32.87 3.24 -0.89
C ASP A 327 -31.61 3.96 -0.38
N PHE A 328 -31.10 4.88 -1.20
CA PHE A 328 -29.91 5.67 -0.90
C PHE A 328 -30.25 7.11 -0.45
N THR A 329 -31.52 7.40 -0.15
CA THR A 329 -31.99 8.75 0.19
C THR A 329 -31.25 9.37 1.37
N ILE A 330 -30.85 8.55 2.35
CA ILE A 330 -30.04 9.00 3.49
C ILE A 330 -28.68 9.53 3.06
N ILE A 331 -28.03 8.89 2.08
CA ILE A 331 -26.73 9.33 1.56
C ILE A 331 -26.90 10.62 0.77
N ASP A 332 -27.92 10.69 -0.09
CA ASP A 332 -28.25 11.89 -0.87
C ASP A 332 -28.53 13.11 0.04
N ASN A 333 -29.31 12.90 1.10
CA ASN A 333 -29.63 13.96 2.05
C ASN A 333 -28.39 14.51 2.76
N ILE A 334 -27.46 13.63 3.16
CA ILE A 334 -26.23 14.06 3.82
C ILE A 334 -25.33 14.81 2.85
N LEU A 335 -25.09 14.28 1.64
CA LEU A 335 -24.26 14.94 0.64
C LEU A 335 -24.82 16.33 0.26
N ALA A 336 -26.14 16.47 0.15
CA ALA A 336 -26.79 17.74 -0.13
C ALA A 336 -26.68 18.77 1.02
N LYS A 337 -26.42 18.32 2.25
CA LYS A 337 -26.34 19.17 3.45
C LYS A 337 -24.93 19.40 3.97
N LEU A 338 -23.93 18.73 3.39
CA LEU A 338 -22.54 18.93 3.78
C LEU A 338 -22.12 20.39 3.57
N PRO A 339 -21.49 21.03 4.57
CA PRO A 339 -20.82 22.31 4.39
C PRO A 339 -19.78 22.26 3.26
N ALA A 340 -19.57 23.39 2.60
CA ALA A 340 -18.62 23.47 1.50
C ALA A 340 -17.21 23.02 1.93
N GLY A 341 -16.60 22.14 1.15
CA GLY A 341 -15.28 21.58 1.41
C GLY A 341 -15.25 20.40 2.38
N GLN A 342 -16.34 20.13 3.10
CA GLN A 342 -16.43 18.96 3.97
C GLN A 342 -16.72 17.68 3.19
N LYS A 343 -16.37 16.56 3.82
CA LYS A 343 -16.47 15.22 3.24
C LYS A 343 -17.43 14.30 4.00
N LEU A 344 -17.87 13.25 3.34
CA LEU A 344 -18.62 12.14 3.91
C LEU A 344 -17.69 10.94 4.11
N SER A 345 -17.69 10.40 5.33
CA SER A 345 -17.26 9.04 5.61
C SER A 345 -18.49 8.16 5.79
N LEU A 346 -18.60 7.11 4.98
CA LEU A 346 -19.72 6.18 4.99
C LEU A 346 -19.32 4.89 5.71
N ILE A 347 -19.98 4.60 6.82
CA ILE A 347 -19.78 3.37 7.60
C ILE A 347 -20.96 2.43 7.37
N LEU A 348 -20.69 1.28 6.77
CA LEU A 348 -21.69 0.24 6.55
C LEU A 348 -21.73 -0.68 7.77
N VAL A 349 -22.62 -0.38 8.72
CA VAL A 349 -22.72 -1.08 10.02
C VAL A 349 -23.41 -2.45 9.89
N PRO A 350 -23.28 -3.36 10.89
CA PRO A 350 -23.51 -4.79 10.71
C PRO A 350 -24.98 -5.12 10.87
N PHE A 351 -25.76 -5.08 9.79
CA PHE A 351 -27.11 -5.66 9.73
C PHE A 351 -27.44 -5.95 8.27
N GLU A 352 -27.29 -7.20 7.86
CA GLU A 352 -27.66 -7.67 6.54
C GLU A 352 -29.19 -7.68 6.38
N PRO A 353 -29.71 -7.51 5.15
CA PRO A 353 -31.12 -7.75 4.89
C PRO A 353 -31.53 -9.16 5.37
N SER A 354 -32.63 -9.27 6.10
CA SER A 354 -33.05 -10.55 6.73
C SER A 354 -33.30 -11.66 5.71
N TYR A 355 -33.64 -11.30 4.47
CA TYR A 355 -33.81 -12.24 3.38
C TYR A 355 -32.53 -13.02 3.05
N VAL A 356 -31.35 -12.47 3.38
CA VAL A 356 -30.06 -13.11 3.10
C VAL A 356 -29.90 -14.37 3.93
N ALA A 357 -30.08 -14.27 5.25
CA ALA A 357 -30.03 -15.43 6.14
C ALA A 357 -31.22 -16.39 5.93
N ALA A 358 -32.35 -15.89 5.42
CA ALA A 358 -33.52 -16.71 5.10
C ALA A 358 -33.42 -17.45 3.76
N HIS A 359 -32.42 -17.16 2.92
CA HIS A 359 -32.28 -17.80 1.63
C HIS A 359 -31.91 -19.29 1.78
N ALA A 360 -32.56 -20.14 0.99
CA ALA A 360 -32.39 -21.59 1.10
C ALA A 360 -30.93 -22.00 0.82
N GLY A 361 -30.34 -22.77 1.74
CA GLY A 361 -28.97 -23.28 1.61
C GLY A 361 -27.88 -22.36 2.13
N VAL A 362 -28.22 -21.16 2.64
CA VAL A 362 -27.26 -20.28 3.30
C VAL A 362 -26.80 -20.88 4.63
N SER A 363 -25.48 -20.88 4.84
CA SER A 363 -24.89 -21.28 6.12
C SER A 363 -25.03 -20.14 7.13
N THR A 364 -25.66 -20.40 8.27
CA THR A 364 -26.01 -19.36 9.24
C THR A 364 -25.50 -19.62 10.64
N TRP A 365 -25.39 -18.56 11.44
CA TRP A 365 -25.08 -18.61 12.87
C TRP A 365 -26.01 -17.67 13.66
N SER A 366 -26.13 -17.90 14.97
CA SER A 366 -26.96 -17.09 15.86
C SER A 366 -26.12 -16.00 16.52
N ASP A 367 -26.51 -14.75 16.32
CA ASP A 367 -25.98 -13.57 17.00
C ASP A 367 -27.07 -12.94 17.88
N LEU A 368 -26.78 -11.81 18.53
CA LEU A 368 -27.75 -11.00 19.26
C LEU A 368 -27.91 -9.62 18.63
N ASP A 369 -29.15 -9.11 18.60
CA ASP A 369 -29.41 -7.70 18.30
C ASP A 369 -28.98 -6.79 19.47
N ALA A 370 -29.15 -5.47 19.30
CA ALA A 370 -28.81 -4.48 20.31
C ALA A 370 -29.64 -4.60 21.61
N GLN A 371 -30.76 -5.32 21.58
CA GLN A 371 -31.64 -5.59 22.71
C GLN A 371 -31.35 -6.97 23.34
N GLY A 372 -30.41 -7.73 22.80
CA GLY A 372 -30.05 -9.06 23.27
C GLY A 372 -30.96 -10.18 22.74
N ASN A 373 -31.79 -9.92 21.72
CA ASN A 373 -32.62 -10.96 21.11
C ASN A 373 -31.81 -11.73 20.06
N PRO A 374 -32.04 -13.06 19.91
CA PRO A 374 -31.38 -13.84 18.88
C PRO A 374 -31.74 -13.36 17.47
N ILE A 375 -30.72 -13.19 16.64
CA ILE A 375 -30.85 -12.93 15.20
C ILE A 375 -30.04 -13.94 14.41
N LEU A 376 -30.57 -14.34 13.25
CA LEU A 376 -29.89 -15.25 12.35
C LEU A 376 -29.06 -14.46 11.35
N ARG A 377 -27.76 -14.77 11.25
CA ARG A 377 -26.84 -14.16 10.29
C ARG A 377 -26.26 -15.22 9.37
N ALA A 378 -26.00 -14.87 8.11
CA ALA A 378 -25.14 -15.69 7.26
C ALA A 378 -23.70 -15.66 7.78
N VAL A 379 -22.92 -16.72 7.55
CA VAL A 379 -21.47 -16.70 7.84
C VAL A 379 -20.73 -15.85 6.78
N PRO A 380 -19.59 -15.20 7.10
CA PRO A 380 -18.91 -14.30 6.17
C PRO A 380 -18.47 -14.94 4.84
N TRP A 381 -18.16 -16.23 4.87
CA TRP A 381 -17.70 -17.00 3.70
C TRP A 381 -18.83 -17.66 2.92
N ASP A 382 -20.09 -17.40 3.24
CA ASP A 382 -21.21 -17.93 2.48
C ASP A 382 -21.24 -17.30 1.06
N PRO A 383 -21.33 -18.11 -0.01
CA PRO A 383 -21.27 -17.60 -1.38
C PRO A 383 -22.47 -16.73 -1.74
N TYR A 384 -23.66 -17.00 -1.21
CA TYR A 384 -24.85 -16.20 -1.49
C TYR A 384 -24.77 -14.83 -0.83
N LEU A 385 -24.31 -14.77 0.43
CA LEU A 385 -24.04 -13.51 1.11
C LEU A 385 -23.07 -12.64 0.31
N ARG A 386 -21.92 -13.21 -0.09
CA ARG A 386 -20.87 -12.49 -0.84
C ARG A 386 -21.38 -11.99 -2.18
N GLU A 387 -22.14 -12.80 -2.91
CA GLU A 387 -22.72 -12.38 -4.18
C GLU A 387 -23.71 -11.22 -4.02
N ARG A 388 -24.64 -11.32 -3.06
CA ARG A 388 -25.58 -10.23 -2.76
C ARG A 388 -24.85 -8.96 -2.32
N ARG A 389 -23.78 -9.11 -1.57
CA ARG A 389 -22.96 -7.98 -1.13
C ARG A 389 -22.30 -7.27 -2.32
N ARG A 390 -21.76 -8.01 -3.30
CA ARG A 390 -21.20 -7.41 -4.53
C ARG A 390 -22.25 -6.65 -5.34
N LEU A 391 -23.44 -7.24 -5.52
CA LEU A 391 -24.55 -6.58 -6.22
C LEU A 391 -24.99 -5.29 -5.51
N PHE A 392 -25.08 -5.32 -4.18
CA PHE A 392 -25.37 -4.15 -3.36
C PHE A 392 -24.30 -3.06 -3.53
N LEU A 393 -23.01 -3.41 -3.41
CA LEU A 393 -21.91 -2.44 -3.54
C LEU A 393 -21.85 -1.85 -4.94
N HIS A 394 -22.12 -2.65 -5.98
CA HIS A 394 -22.23 -2.17 -7.35
C HIS A 394 -23.38 -1.17 -7.53
N ALA A 395 -24.56 -1.47 -6.96
CA ALA A 395 -25.71 -0.58 -7.01
C ALA A 395 -25.45 0.73 -6.25
N LEU A 396 -24.85 0.64 -5.06
CA LEU A 396 -24.42 1.80 -4.27
C LEU A 396 -23.42 2.66 -5.05
N ALA A 397 -22.36 2.07 -5.60
CA ALA A 397 -21.34 2.79 -6.35
C ALA A 397 -21.89 3.48 -7.61
N SER A 398 -22.91 2.89 -8.23
CA SER A 398 -23.53 3.39 -9.47
C SER A 398 -24.64 4.41 -9.22
N HIS A 399 -25.13 4.53 -7.98
CA HIS A 399 -26.17 5.48 -7.59
C HIS A 399 -25.75 6.91 -7.92
N GLN A 400 -26.66 7.65 -8.56
CA GLN A 400 -26.42 9.02 -9.00
C GLN A 400 -26.91 10.00 -7.94
N THR A 401 -26.00 10.83 -7.44
CA THR A 401 -26.32 11.91 -6.52
C THR A 401 -25.88 13.24 -7.12
N THR A 402 -26.84 14.15 -7.33
CA THR A 402 -26.61 15.44 -8.03
C THR A 402 -25.95 15.30 -9.43
N GLY A 403 -26.18 14.17 -10.11
CA GLY A 403 -25.67 13.90 -11.46
C GLY A 403 -24.27 13.27 -11.52
N THR A 404 -23.70 12.91 -10.36
CA THR A 404 -22.41 12.20 -10.25
C THR A 404 -22.65 10.87 -9.55
N ALA A 405 -22.04 9.78 -10.05
CA ALA A 405 -22.08 8.49 -9.39
C ALA A 405 -21.39 8.55 -8.02
N LEU A 406 -21.86 7.79 -7.01
CA LEU A 406 -21.20 7.76 -5.70
C LEU A 406 -19.72 7.34 -5.78
N ARG A 407 -19.35 6.45 -6.71
CA ARG A 407 -17.94 6.10 -6.98
C ARG A 407 -17.06 7.27 -7.39
N ASP A 408 -17.65 8.29 -8.00
CA ASP A 408 -16.97 9.48 -8.51
C ASP A 408 -17.26 10.71 -7.66
N GLN A 409 -17.97 10.57 -6.53
CA GLN A 409 -18.37 11.72 -5.74
C GLN A 409 -17.18 12.34 -5.01
N PRO A 410 -16.77 13.58 -5.36
CA PRO A 410 -15.65 14.25 -4.68
C PRO A 410 -15.93 14.52 -3.21
N ALA A 411 -17.20 14.60 -2.79
CA ALA A 411 -17.55 14.79 -1.39
C ALA A 411 -17.48 13.50 -0.57
N MET A 412 -17.35 12.33 -1.20
CA MET A 412 -17.20 11.04 -0.52
C MET A 412 -15.70 10.75 -0.32
N ASP A 413 -15.28 10.52 0.93
CA ASP A 413 -13.86 10.37 1.30
C ASP A 413 -13.50 8.93 1.69
N VAL A 414 -14.24 8.37 2.65
CA VAL A 414 -13.94 7.05 3.22
C VAL A 414 -15.16 6.14 3.15
N ILE A 415 -14.93 4.87 2.85
CA ILE A 415 -15.88 3.78 3.02
C ILE A 415 -15.33 2.82 4.06
N ASN A 416 -16.08 2.64 5.14
CA ASN A 416 -15.73 1.78 6.25
C ASN A 416 -16.72 0.61 6.34
N PRO A 417 -16.47 -0.51 5.64
CA PRO A 417 -17.29 -1.70 5.80
C PRO A 417 -17.09 -2.34 7.17
N TYR A 418 -18.19 -2.77 7.76
CA TYR A 418 -18.12 -3.93 8.65
C TYR A 418 -18.17 -5.20 7.81
N LEU A 419 -17.51 -6.26 8.28
CA LEU A 419 -17.43 -7.53 7.55
C LEU A 419 -18.84 -8.14 7.43
N PRO A 420 -19.41 -8.30 6.23
CA PRO A 420 -20.72 -8.94 6.05
C PRO A 420 -20.72 -10.35 6.63
N GLY A 421 -21.79 -10.72 7.31
CA GLY A 421 -21.93 -12.00 8.03
C GLY A 421 -21.09 -12.09 9.31
N GLY A 422 -20.34 -11.05 9.63
CA GLY A 422 -19.49 -10.93 10.82
C GLY A 422 -20.04 -9.94 11.84
N PHE A 423 -19.13 -9.25 12.52
CA PHE A 423 -19.43 -8.21 13.51
C PHE A 423 -18.84 -6.86 13.06
N THR A 424 -18.25 -6.05 13.96
CA THR A 424 -17.70 -4.72 13.62
C THR A 424 -16.34 -4.77 12.89
N GLY A 425 -16.18 -5.67 11.93
CA GLY A 425 -14.95 -5.90 11.16
C GLY A 425 -14.38 -7.30 11.34
N ILE A 426 -13.05 -7.42 11.23
CA ILE A 426 -12.29 -8.65 11.47
C ILE A 426 -12.08 -8.81 12.98
N ARG A 427 -13.10 -9.37 13.65
CA ARG A 427 -13.09 -9.65 15.09
C ARG A 427 -14.06 -10.75 15.44
N ASP A 428 -13.82 -11.38 16.59
CA ASP A 428 -14.82 -12.23 17.21
C ASP A 428 -16.07 -11.40 17.58
N PRO A 429 -17.28 -11.89 17.24
CA PRO A 429 -18.52 -11.39 17.82
C PRO A 429 -18.51 -11.44 19.35
N ASN A 430 -19.35 -10.63 20.00
CA ASN A 430 -19.37 -10.57 21.46
C ASN A 430 -19.83 -11.87 22.14
N THR A 431 -20.51 -12.74 21.39
CA THR A 431 -21.21 -13.93 21.90
C THR A 431 -20.64 -15.25 21.38
N SER A 432 -19.73 -15.20 20.41
CA SER A 432 -19.17 -16.38 19.73
C SER A 432 -17.81 -16.05 19.14
N SER A 433 -16.97 -17.06 18.90
CA SER A 433 -15.75 -16.88 18.12
C SER A 433 -15.98 -17.20 16.64
N LEU A 434 -15.33 -16.46 15.74
CA LEU A 434 -15.32 -16.75 14.30
C LEU A 434 -14.91 -18.21 14.02
N ALA A 435 -13.96 -18.73 14.80
CA ALA A 435 -13.46 -20.09 14.68
C ALA A 435 -14.51 -21.19 15.00
N THR A 436 -15.61 -20.82 15.65
CA THR A 436 -16.71 -21.74 16.02
C THR A 436 -17.88 -21.71 15.04
N LEU A 437 -17.87 -20.78 14.07
CA LEU A 437 -18.98 -20.65 13.13
C LEU A 437 -18.99 -21.81 12.12
N PRO A 438 -20.18 -22.17 11.59
CA PRO A 438 -20.31 -23.28 10.65
C PRO A 438 -19.39 -23.15 9.42
N GLY A 439 -18.59 -24.19 9.20
CA GLY A 439 -17.69 -24.25 8.04
C GLY A 439 -16.52 -23.27 8.11
N TYR A 440 -16.11 -22.80 9.29
CA TYR A 440 -14.92 -21.97 9.44
C TYR A 440 -13.66 -22.69 8.96
N THR A 441 -12.90 -22.00 8.11
CA THR A 441 -11.46 -22.20 7.97
C THR A 441 -10.81 -20.83 7.88
N ARG A 442 -9.53 -20.74 8.28
CA ARG A 442 -8.75 -19.51 8.15
C ARG A 442 -8.73 -19.01 6.70
N THR A 443 -8.55 -19.91 5.74
CA THR A 443 -8.58 -19.60 4.31
C THR A 443 -9.91 -18.98 3.87
N GLN A 444 -11.04 -19.50 4.37
CA GLN A 444 -12.34 -18.93 4.04
C GLN A 444 -12.54 -17.54 4.65
N LEU A 445 -12.08 -17.30 5.89
CA LEU A 445 -12.12 -15.97 6.48
C LEU A 445 -11.27 -14.99 5.69
N VAL A 446 -10.03 -15.35 5.34
CA VAL A 446 -9.14 -14.52 4.50
C VAL A 446 -9.82 -14.21 3.16
N ALA A 447 -10.32 -15.22 2.47
CA ALA A 447 -10.97 -15.05 1.17
C ALA A 447 -12.23 -14.19 1.24
N ALA A 448 -13.00 -14.23 2.33
CA ALA A 448 -14.17 -13.38 2.54
C ALA A 448 -13.77 -11.91 2.75
N VAL A 449 -12.72 -11.66 3.54
CA VAL A 449 -12.22 -10.30 3.77
C VAL A 449 -11.61 -9.70 2.50
N GLU A 450 -10.78 -10.46 1.77
CA GLU A 450 -10.22 -10.03 0.49
C GLU A 450 -11.31 -9.71 -0.54
N ASP A 451 -12.36 -10.52 -0.63
CA ASP A 451 -13.46 -10.31 -1.58
C ASP A 451 -14.23 -9.01 -1.31
N GLU A 452 -14.54 -8.73 -0.03
CA GLU A 452 -15.18 -7.46 0.37
C GLU A 452 -14.30 -6.27 -0.01
N LEU A 453 -13.02 -6.32 0.36
CA LEU A 453 -12.08 -5.22 0.14
C LEU A 453 -11.78 -5.00 -1.34
N ARG A 454 -11.53 -6.07 -2.12
CA ARG A 454 -11.35 -5.98 -3.58
C ARG A 454 -12.58 -5.40 -4.26
N THR A 455 -13.77 -5.82 -3.84
CA THR A 455 -15.02 -5.30 -4.41
C THR A 455 -15.12 -3.80 -4.15
N LEU A 456 -14.89 -3.36 -2.91
CA LEU A 456 -14.92 -1.95 -2.56
C LEU A 456 -13.89 -1.12 -3.31
N THR A 457 -12.62 -1.57 -3.37
CA THR A 457 -11.58 -0.83 -4.10
C THR A 457 -11.79 -0.83 -5.61
N THR A 458 -12.52 -1.82 -6.14
CA THR A 458 -12.91 -1.85 -7.56
C THR A 458 -14.09 -0.92 -7.85
N GLU A 459 -15.12 -0.96 -7.00
CA GLU A 459 -16.35 -0.19 -7.19
C GLU A 459 -16.17 1.30 -6.82
N PHE A 460 -15.26 1.60 -5.89
CA PHE A 460 -14.95 2.94 -5.39
C PHE A 460 -13.45 3.27 -5.53
N PRO A 461 -12.94 3.40 -6.77
CA PRO A 461 -11.51 3.59 -7.02
C PRO A 461 -10.96 4.93 -6.52
N SER A 462 -11.83 5.91 -6.28
CA SER A 462 -11.48 7.27 -5.87
C SER A 462 -11.52 7.48 -4.35
N GLN A 463 -12.17 6.60 -3.59
CA GLN A 463 -12.35 6.71 -2.14
C GLN A 463 -11.33 5.86 -1.37
N TYR A 464 -11.15 6.16 -0.09
CA TYR A 464 -10.41 5.31 0.83
C TYR A 464 -11.27 4.20 1.39
N VAL A 465 -10.73 3.00 1.53
CA VAL A 465 -11.40 1.88 2.19
C VAL A 465 -10.69 1.59 3.50
N GLN A 466 -11.42 1.39 4.58
CA GLN A 466 -10.82 0.95 5.85
C GLN A 466 -11.69 -0.07 6.53
N ILE A 467 -11.10 -1.05 7.22
CA ILE A 467 -11.87 -2.09 7.88
C ILE A 467 -11.47 -2.22 9.35
N GLY A 468 -12.46 -2.49 10.20
CA GLY A 468 -12.22 -2.83 11.59
C GLY A 468 -11.32 -4.06 11.73
N PHE A 469 -10.27 -4.03 12.56
CA PHE A 469 -9.37 -5.20 12.70
C PHE A 469 -8.81 -5.42 14.11
N TRP A 470 -9.23 -6.51 14.77
CA TRP A 470 -8.77 -6.97 16.08
C TRP A 470 -8.06 -8.32 15.98
N LYS A 471 -7.46 -8.73 17.10
CA LYS A 471 -6.98 -10.11 17.24
C LYS A 471 -8.17 -11.08 17.15
N VAL A 472 -8.02 -12.03 16.24
CA VAL A 472 -8.86 -13.22 16.07
C VAL A 472 -7.95 -14.41 16.31
N ALA A 473 -8.45 -15.39 17.06
CA ALA A 473 -7.77 -16.64 17.33
C ALA A 473 -8.56 -17.81 16.73
N ASP A 474 -7.84 -18.87 16.36
CA ASP A 474 -8.39 -20.16 15.98
C ASP A 474 -7.55 -21.28 16.62
N SER A 475 -7.79 -22.54 16.24
CA SER A 475 -7.05 -23.68 16.77
C SER A 475 -5.56 -23.71 16.36
N ASN A 476 -5.16 -22.90 15.39
CA ASN A 476 -3.79 -22.81 14.90
C ASN A 476 -3.07 -21.65 15.62
N HIS A 477 -2.27 -21.98 16.62
CA HIS A 477 -1.63 -20.97 17.47
C HIS A 477 -0.36 -20.33 16.86
N SER A 478 0.12 -20.79 15.70
CA SER A 478 1.31 -20.21 15.04
C SER A 478 1.29 -20.42 13.52
N PRO A 479 1.25 -19.35 12.71
CA PRO A 479 0.96 -17.98 13.13
C PRO A 479 -0.46 -17.86 13.71
N GLU A 480 -0.70 -16.90 14.61
CA GLU A 480 -2.05 -16.57 15.09
C GLU A 480 -2.91 -16.11 13.88
N ALA A 481 -4.21 -16.44 13.87
CA ALA A 481 -5.06 -16.17 12.72
C ALA A 481 -5.02 -14.71 12.24
N TRP A 482 -5.04 -13.75 13.17
CA TRP A 482 -4.96 -12.33 12.82
C TRP A 482 -3.63 -11.94 12.17
N THR A 483 -2.50 -12.58 12.49
CA THR A 483 -1.21 -12.25 11.84
C THR A 483 -1.21 -12.66 10.38
N GLU A 484 -1.69 -13.86 10.06
CA GLU A 484 -1.80 -14.32 8.68
C GLU A 484 -2.78 -13.47 7.88
N ILE A 485 -3.94 -13.13 8.46
CA ILE A 485 -4.91 -12.24 7.81
C ILE A 485 -4.25 -10.88 7.53
N ARG A 486 -3.59 -10.27 8.53
CA ARG A 486 -2.93 -8.97 8.37
C ARG A 486 -1.88 -9.00 7.28
N ASP A 487 -0.98 -9.97 7.31
CA ASP A 487 0.14 -10.04 6.37
C ASP A 487 -0.35 -10.28 4.95
N THR A 488 -1.42 -11.07 4.78
CA THR A 488 -2.08 -11.26 3.49
C THR A 488 -2.68 -9.96 2.98
N LEU A 489 -3.44 -9.24 3.81
CA LEU A 489 -4.03 -7.95 3.44
C LEU A 489 -2.97 -6.89 3.11
N LEU A 490 -1.89 -6.81 3.89
CA LEU A 490 -0.80 -5.87 3.63
C LEU A 490 0.00 -6.22 2.37
N ALA A 491 0.08 -7.50 2.00
CA ALA A 491 0.73 -7.92 0.75
C ALA A 491 -0.11 -7.56 -0.47
N GLU A 492 -1.43 -7.73 -0.38
CA GLU A 492 -2.36 -7.43 -1.47
C GLU A 492 -2.63 -5.93 -1.62
N PHE A 493 -3.00 -5.25 -0.53
CA PHE A 493 -3.36 -3.82 -0.50
C PHE A 493 -2.15 -2.95 -0.15
N ASN A 494 -1.04 -3.21 -0.84
CA ASN A 494 0.30 -2.70 -0.51
C ASN A 494 0.60 -1.27 -0.99
N GLY A 495 -0.40 -0.54 -1.50
CA GLY A 495 -0.17 0.78 -2.08
C GLY A 495 0.28 0.77 -3.54
N VAL A 496 0.44 -0.39 -4.18
CA VAL A 496 0.86 -0.54 -5.58
C VAL A 496 -0.21 -1.26 -6.42
N LEU A 497 -0.62 -2.46 -6.02
CA LEU A 497 -1.66 -3.24 -6.75
C LEU A 497 -3.06 -2.73 -6.43
N TRP A 498 -3.32 -2.53 -5.14
CA TRP A 498 -4.54 -1.93 -4.62
C TRP A 498 -4.15 -0.88 -3.60
N PRO A 499 -3.90 0.38 -4.01
CA PRO A 499 -3.77 1.44 -3.06
C PRO A 499 -5.13 1.63 -2.40
N ARG A 500 -5.14 2.00 -1.11
CA ARG A 500 -6.33 2.49 -0.38
C ARG A 500 -7.07 1.51 0.55
N VAL A 501 -6.41 0.56 1.21
CA VAL A 501 -7.00 -0.13 2.38
C VAL A 501 -6.21 0.14 3.66
N GLY A 502 -6.89 0.68 4.69
CA GLY A 502 -6.35 0.84 6.04
C GLY A 502 -7.13 0.11 7.12
N PHE A 503 -6.67 0.25 8.36
CA PHE A 503 -7.27 -0.40 9.52
C PHE A 503 -7.96 0.60 10.44
N PHE A 504 -9.07 0.16 11.04
CA PHE A 504 -9.94 0.98 11.86
C PHE A 504 -10.22 0.32 13.21
N MET A 505 -10.48 1.12 14.24
CA MET A 505 -11.08 0.65 15.49
C MET A 505 -11.98 1.71 16.13
N GLU A 506 -13.09 1.28 16.72
CA GLU A 506 -14.09 2.17 17.36
C GLU A 506 -13.92 2.39 18.87
N ASN A 507 -12.71 2.26 19.39
CA ASN A 507 -12.46 2.22 20.83
C ASN A 507 -11.38 3.20 21.32
N LEU A 508 -11.15 4.30 20.58
CA LEU A 508 -10.20 5.32 21.01
C LEU A 508 -10.69 6.02 22.27
N ALA A 509 -9.84 6.04 23.30
CA ALA A 509 -10.06 6.85 24.50
C ALA A 509 -8.71 7.28 25.09
N ALA A 510 -8.75 8.22 26.02
CA ALA A 510 -7.59 8.64 26.79
C ALA A 510 -8.07 9.22 28.12
N SER A 511 -7.40 8.88 29.21
CA SER A 511 -7.67 9.42 30.54
C SER A 511 -6.43 10.05 31.17
N ARG A 512 -6.65 10.87 32.20
CA ARG A 512 -5.61 11.51 33.01
C ARG A 512 -5.88 11.26 34.50
N PRO A 513 -4.84 11.27 35.36
CA PRO A 513 -5.03 11.12 36.82
C PRO A 513 -5.80 12.30 37.45
N SER A 514 -5.71 13.48 36.85
CA SER A 514 -6.43 14.70 37.22
C SER A 514 -6.53 15.63 36.01
N VAL A 515 -7.38 16.66 36.06
CA VAL A 515 -7.52 17.62 34.96
C VAL A 515 -6.17 18.32 34.73
N GLY A 516 -5.61 18.16 33.52
CA GLY A 516 -4.27 18.65 33.18
C GLY A 516 -3.09 17.85 33.75
N GLY A 517 -3.36 16.78 34.52
CA GLY A 517 -2.35 15.91 35.10
C GLY A 517 -1.73 14.94 34.09
N ASN A 518 -0.45 14.61 34.26
CA ASN A 518 0.30 13.65 33.44
C ASN A 518 0.57 12.35 34.21
N PRO A 519 0.77 11.20 33.52
CA PRO A 519 0.75 11.03 32.06
C PRO A 519 -0.67 10.89 31.49
N VAL A 520 -0.80 11.05 30.17
CA VAL A 520 -1.97 10.59 29.43
C VAL A 520 -1.93 9.07 29.35
N THR A 521 -3.02 8.40 29.73
CA THR A 521 -3.20 6.96 29.52
C THR A 521 -4.13 6.75 28.33
N GLY A 522 -3.61 6.25 27.23
CA GLY A 522 -4.38 6.01 26.01
C GLY A 522 -4.96 4.60 25.91
N TYR A 523 -6.07 4.48 25.18
CA TYR A 523 -6.75 3.23 24.87
C TYR A 523 -7.17 3.22 23.39
N PRO A 524 -7.15 2.06 22.71
CA PRO A 524 -6.63 0.78 23.17
C PRO A 524 -5.10 0.78 23.30
N ASN A 525 -4.53 -0.07 24.16
CA ASN A 525 -3.08 -0.26 24.20
C ASN A 525 -2.58 -1.03 22.97
N THR A 526 -1.27 -1.00 22.72
CA THR A 526 -0.65 -1.62 21.54
C THR A 526 -0.86 -3.13 21.50
N THR A 527 -0.84 -3.83 22.64
CA THR A 527 -1.08 -5.28 22.70
C THR A 527 -2.49 -5.66 22.26
N PHE A 528 -3.50 -4.87 22.63
CA PHE A 528 -4.89 -5.07 22.23
C PHE A 528 -5.07 -4.73 20.75
N ALA A 529 -4.52 -3.60 20.31
CA ALA A 529 -4.59 -3.11 18.94
C ALA A 529 -3.36 -3.48 18.10
N GLU A 530 -2.80 -4.66 18.34
CA GLU A 530 -1.57 -5.11 17.66
C GLU A 530 -1.72 -5.14 16.13
N PRO A 531 -2.86 -5.56 15.54
CA PRO A 531 -3.03 -5.51 14.08
C PRO A 531 -2.79 -4.11 13.50
N MET A 532 -3.26 -3.05 14.18
CA MET A 532 -3.04 -1.66 13.77
C MET A 532 -1.63 -1.17 14.12
N PHE A 533 -1.16 -1.45 15.34
CA PHE A 533 0.15 -0.97 15.84
C PHE A 533 1.30 -1.45 14.96
N SER A 534 1.32 -2.74 14.65
CA SER A 534 2.34 -3.37 13.81
C SER A 534 2.25 -2.96 12.33
N ALA A 535 1.08 -2.48 11.88
CA ALA A 535 0.83 -2.09 10.49
C ALA A 535 0.94 -0.57 10.25
N GLN A 536 1.19 0.24 11.27
CA GLN A 536 1.16 1.71 11.20
C GLN A 536 2.09 2.35 10.15
N ASN A 537 3.14 1.63 9.75
CA ASN A 537 4.09 2.06 8.71
C ASN A 537 3.83 1.41 7.35
N SER A 538 2.94 0.40 7.30
CA SER A 538 2.61 -0.38 6.10
C SER A 538 1.31 0.11 5.46
N THR A 539 0.36 0.58 6.28
CA THR A 539 -0.88 1.22 5.84
C THR A 539 -1.25 2.37 6.79
N TRP A 540 -2.45 2.97 6.67
CA TRP A 540 -2.96 3.94 7.62
C TRP A 540 -3.86 3.30 8.67
N ASN A 541 -3.97 4.00 9.79
CA ASN A 541 -4.86 3.68 10.88
C ASN A 541 -5.91 4.80 11.06
N ALA A 542 -7.09 4.42 11.50
CA ALA A 542 -8.23 5.29 11.71
C ALA A 542 -8.94 4.91 13.02
N PHE A 543 -9.51 5.91 13.70
CA PHE A 543 -10.21 5.66 14.97
C PHE A 543 -11.57 6.33 15.02
N GLN A 544 -12.53 5.65 15.65
CA GLN A 544 -13.68 6.31 16.27
C GLN A 544 -13.48 6.36 17.78
N ALA A 545 -13.92 7.46 18.40
CA ALA A 545 -14.02 7.57 19.84
C ALA A 545 -14.87 6.43 20.43
N LEU A 546 -14.36 5.82 21.51
CA LEU A 546 -15.08 4.81 22.29
C LEU A 546 -16.39 5.37 22.86
N THR A 547 -16.30 6.59 23.37
CA THR A 547 -17.37 7.29 24.06
C THR A 547 -17.11 8.79 23.95
N SER A 548 -18.11 9.62 24.25
CA SER A 548 -17.86 11.06 24.42
C SER A 548 -17.04 11.32 25.69
N TRP A 549 -16.08 12.24 25.64
CA TRP A 549 -15.39 12.76 26.82
C TRP A 549 -16.31 13.68 27.63
N LYS A 550 -17.15 14.47 26.94
CA LYS A 550 -18.08 15.40 27.56
C LYS A 550 -19.28 14.71 28.22
N ALA A 551 -19.78 13.64 27.61
CA ALA A 551 -20.97 12.91 28.02
C ALA A 551 -20.76 11.39 27.89
N PRO A 552 -19.92 10.78 28.75
CA PRO A 552 -19.52 9.39 28.58
C PRO A 552 -20.68 8.42 28.83
N PHE A 553 -20.75 7.38 28.00
CA PHE A 553 -21.77 6.33 28.06
C PHE A 553 -21.19 4.91 27.99
N THR A 554 -19.90 4.75 27.66
CA THR A 554 -19.19 3.46 27.70
C THR A 554 -17.79 3.67 28.25
N GLY A 555 -17.42 2.95 29.32
CA GLY A 555 -16.11 3.08 29.96
C GLY A 555 -15.79 4.52 30.39
N PRO A 556 -16.60 5.18 31.23
CA PRO A 556 -16.39 6.58 31.64
C PRO A 556 -15.04 6.83 32.31
N ASP A 557 -14.46 5.81 32.94
CA ASP A 557 -13.12 5.80 33.50
C ASP A 557 -12.01 5.99 32.45
N LYS A 558 -12.24 5.52 31.21
CA LYS A 558 -11.27 5.60 30.10
C LYS A 558 -11.16 6.99 29.49
N VAL A 559 -12.07 7.90 29.81
CA VAL A 559 -12.06 9.30 29.36
C VAL A 559 -11.94 10.30 30.51
N ALA A 560 -11.81 9.80 31.75
CA ALA A 560 -11.79 10.62 32.95
C ALA A 560 -10.64 11.65 32.91
N ASN A 561 -10.97 12.90 33.25
CA ASN A 561 -10.06 14.04 33.37
C ASN A 561 -9.28 14.44 32.11
N ALA A 562 -9.55 13.81 30.97
CA ALA A 562 -8.89 14.08 29.70
C ALA A 562 -9.83 14.81 28.74
N THR A 563 -9.34 15.03 27.54
CA THR A 563 -10.07 15.65 26.44
C THR A 563 -9.98 14.79 25.18
N PRO A 564 -10.86 15.00 24.18
CA PRO A 564 -10.72 14.33 22.89
C PRO A 564 -9.37 14.58 22.21
N ALA A 565 -8.77 15.76 22.41
CA ALA A 565 -7.44 16.09 21.88
C ALA A 565 -6.35 15.16 22.46
N ASP A 566 -6.46 14.76 23.74
CA ASP A 566 -5.55 13.75 24.33
C ASP A 566 -5.66 12.40 23.60
N GLY A 567 -6.89 12.01 23.25
CA GLY A 567 -7.16 10.81 22.45
C GLY A 567 -6.55 10.90 21.04
N ILE A 568 -6.73 12.03 20.36
CA ILE A 568 -6.16 12.26 19.01
C ILE A 568 -4.63 12.23 19.06
N HIS A 569 -4.01 12.93 20.00
CA HIS A 569 -2.55 12.93 20.15
C HIS A 569 -2.02 11.52 20.47
N TYR A 570 -2.73 10.76 21.29
CA TYR A 570 -2.40 9.37 21.57
C TYR A 570 -2.48 8.49 20.32
N GLY A 571 -3.59 8.56 19.58
CA GLY A 571 -3.80 7.81 18.34
C GLY A 571 -2.74 8.12 17.29
N LEU A 572 -2.39 9.40 17.13
CA LEU A 572 -1.39 9.85 16.17
C LEU A 572 0.00 9.39 16.57
N GLY A 573 0.38 9.60 17.85
CA GLY A 573 1.71 9.27 18.34
C GLY A 573 1.97 7.77 18.49
N THR A 574 0.93 6.97 18.74
CA THR A 574 1.07 5.52 19.03
C THR A 574 0.77 4.65 17.83
N PHE A 575 -0.18 5.05 16.98
CA PHE A 575 -0.66 4.24 15.86
C PHE A 575 -0.49 4.96 14.51
N GLY A 576 0.05 6.17 14.47
CA GLY A 576 0.15 6.96 13.24
C GLY A 576 -1.22 7.33 12.63
N ALA A 577 -2.30 7.23 13.41
CA ALA A 577 -3.65 7.46 12.91
C ALA A 577 -3.88 8.95 12.62
N ARG A 578 -4.50 9.24 11.46
CA ARG A 578 -4.79 10.63 11.03
C ARG A 578 -6.27 10.93 10.85
N TYR A 579 -7.11 9.91 10.78
CA TYR A 579 -8.55 10.02 10.65
C TYR A 579 -9.21 9.72 12.01
N TYR A 580 -10.13 10.58 12.44
CA TYR A 580 -10.83 10.44 13.72
C TYR A 580 -12.31 10.76 13.62
N GLU A 581 -13.15 9.92 14.22
CA GLU A 581 -14.59 10.16 14.39
C GLU A 581 -14.92 10.50 15.84
N LEU A 582 -15.57 11.64 16.06
CA LEU A 582 -15.91 12.16 17.39
C LEU A 582 -17.41 12.36 17.57
N TYR A 583 -17.87 12.20 18.81
CA TYR A 583 -19.26 12.49 19.17
C TYR A 583 -19.54 13.99 19.12
N VAL A 584 -20.72 14.37 18.64
CA VAL A 584 -21.13 15.78 18.53
C VAL A 584 -21.07 16.52 19.86
N SER A 585 -21.30 15.84 21.00
CA SER A 585 -21.19 16.42 22.34
C SER A 585 -19.78 16.88 22.70
N ASP A 586 -18.75 16.25 22.12
CA ASP A 586 -17.36 16.67 22.28
C ASP A 586 -17.01 17.84 21.37
N VAL A 587 -17.48 17.77 20.12
CA VAL A 587 -17.26 18.78 19.07
C VAL A 587 -17.92 20.12 19.43
N ASP A 588 -19.14 20.08 19.96
CA ASP A 588 -19.91 21.27 20.38
C ASP A 588 -19.45 21.81 21.74
N HIS A 589 -18.59 21.10 22.47
CA HIS A 589 -18.13 21.55 23.78
C HIS A 589 -17.06 22.65 23.62
N ALA A 590 -17.49 23.91 23.72
CA ALA A 590 -16.62 25.09 23.52
C ALA A 590 -15.25 25.03 24.23
N PRO A 591 -15.11 24.55 25.48
CA PRO A 591 -13.81 24.39 26.13
C PRO A 591 -12.82 23.44 25.43
N TYR A 592 -13.29 22.47 24.63
CA TYR A 592 -12.44 21.55 23.87
C TYR A 592 -12.03 22.09 22.50
N GLN A 593 -12.78 23.03 21.93
CA GLN A 593 -12.61 23.48 20.55
C GLN A 593 -11.21 24.00 20.21
N PRO A 594 -10.53 24.81 21.06
CA PRO A 594 -9.17 25.27 20.74
C PRO A 594 -8.17 24.12 20.60
N ALA A 595 -8.25 23.13 21.49
CA ALA A 595 -7.37 21.96 21.46
C ALA A 595 -7.75 20.99 20.32
N LEU A 596 -9.04 20.85 20.01
CA LEU A 596 -9.53 20.09 18.87
C LEU A 596 -9.08 20.69 17.53
N GLN A 597 -9.11 22.01 17.41
CA GLN A 597 -8.60 22.71 16.23
C GLN A 597 -7.10 22.47 16.06
N ALA A 598 -6.30 22.68 17.11
CA ALA A 598 -4.87 22.42 17.06
C ALA A 598 -4.55 20.94 16.74
N ALA A 599 -5.37 20.01 17.27
CA ALA A 599 -5.25 18.61 16.94
C ALA A 599 -5.58 18.37 15.45
N ALA A 600 -6.68 18.90 14.94
CA ALA A 600 -7.07 18.80 13.52
C ALA A 600 -5.96 19.32 12.58
N ASP A 601 -5.39 20.48 12.88
CA ASP A 601 -4.28 21.07 12.11
C ASP A 601 -3.05 20.14 12.06
N SER A 602 -2.81 19.34 13.10
CA SER A 602 -1.70 18.37 13.14
C SER A 602 -1.96 17.10 12.31
N LEU A 603 -3.22 16.84 11.96
CA LEU A 603 -3.63 15.67 11.17
C LEU A 603 -3.47 15.92 9.68
N GLU A 604 -3.54 17.19 9.25
CA GLU A 604 -3.25 17.59 7.89
C GLU A 604 -1.87 17.05 7.47
N PRO A 605 -1.76 16.47 6.27
CA PRO A 605 -0.44 16.12 5.74
C PRO A 605 0.39 17.40 5.69
N PRO A 606 1.71 17.34 5.98
CA PRO A 606 2.55 18.52 5.89
C PRO A 606 2.40 19.11 4.49
N LEU A 607 1.92 20.36 4.41
CA LEU A 607 1.92 21.11 3.16
C LEU A 607 3.33 21.01 2.60
N ALA A 608 3.47 20.57 1.34
CA ALA A 608 4.71 20.78 0.61
C ALA A 608 4.94 22.30 0.65
N SER A 609 5.90 22.75 1.46
CA SER A 609 6.01 24.15 1.83
C SER A 609 6.44 24.96 0.63
N VAL A 610 5.48 25.56 -0.06
CA VAL A 610 5.69 26.73 -0.91
C VAL A 610 5.90 27.93 0.02
N ALA A 611 7.08 28.02 0.65
CA ALA A 611 7.69 29.26 1.13
C ALA A 611 8.98 28.95 1.91
N HIS A 612 9.96 29.85 1.74
CA HIS A 612 11.11 30.11 2.60
C HIS A 612 12.49 29.55 2.20
N TRP A 613 13.00 30.01 1.04
CA TRP A 613 14.45 30.19 0.84
C TRP A 613 14.75 31.52 0.13
N ALA A 614 14.37 32.63 0.77
CA ALA A 614 15.02 33.91 0.56
C ALA A 614 15.96 34.13 1.75
N ARG A 615 17.26 34.42 1.46
CA ARG A 615 18.42 34.55 2.38
C ARG A 615 19.04 33.18 2.66
N TYR A 616 20.22 32.83 2.18
CA TYR A 616 21.50 33.56 2.17
C TYR A 616 22.30 33.32 0.90
#